data_AF-A0A2L0H4M9-F1
#
_entry.id   AF-A0A2L0H4M9-F1
#
_cell.length_a   1.000
_cell.length_b   1.000
_cell.length_c   1.000
_cell.angle_alpha   90.00
_cell.angle_beta   90.00
_cell.angle_gamma   90.00
#
_symmetry.space_group_name_H-M   'P 1'
#
loop_
_entity.id
_entity.type
_entity.pdbx_description
1 polymer ?
#
loop_
_entity_poly.entity_id
_entity_poly.type
_entity_poly.pdbx_seq_one_letter_code
_entity_poly.pdbx_strand_id
1 'polypeptide(L)'
;MPERLRTLAEFTLPQMVLTCSQCGRKGRYNVARLIEKHGADMPIRDFINLIGQSCERRTQLREHQRCGLGCDDLIYMFTPRPAAEGYADQVEQQHSERP
;
A
#
# COMPACT_ATOMS: atom_id res chain seq x y z
N MET A 1 16.26 -12.27 7.08
CA MET A 1 16.50 -10.89 6.60
C MET A 1 15.39 -10.03 7.16
N PRO A 2 15.67 -8.90 7.83
CA PRO A 2 14.59 -8.04 8.32
C PRO A 2 13.89 -7.43 7.11
N GLU A 3 12.58 -7.67 6.96
CA GLU A 3 11.76 -6.98 5.98
C GLU A 3 11.84 -5.48 6.30
N ARG A 4 12.40 -4.69 5.37
CA ARG A 4 12.52 -3.24 5.56
C ARG A 4 11.11 -2.65 5.56
N LEU A 5 10.60 -2.35 6.76
CA LEU A 5 9.27 -1.78 6.93
C LEU A 5 9.26 -0.39 6.30
N ARG A 6 8.28 -0.16 5.43
CA ARG A 6 8.06 1.17 4.85
C ARG A 6 7.48 2.10 5.89
N THR A 7 8.07 3.27 6.01
CA THR A 7 7.71 4.30 7.01
C THR A 7 6.86 5.41 6.41
N LEU A 8 6.20 6.20 7.25
CA LEU A 8 5.40 7.36 6.80
C LEU A 8 6.23 8.37 6.00
N ALA A 9 7.53 8.50 6.29
CA ALA A 9 8.44 9.36 5.53
C ALA A 9 8.70 8.88 4.09
N GLU A 10 8.60 7.57 3.83
CA GLU A 10 8.78 7.02 2.48
C GLU A 10 7.54 7.17 1.59
N PHE A 11 6.43 7.66 2.13
CA PHE A 11 5.18 7.83 1.40
C PHE A 11 5.17 9.18 0.66
N THR A 12 5.23 9.13 -0.67
CA THR A 12 5.47 10.32 -1.51
C THR A 12 4.22 11.13 -1.86
N LEU A 13 3.02 10.58 -1.63
CA LEU A 13 1.76 11.27 -1.89
C LEU A 13 1.34 12.12 -0.68
N PRO A 14 0.71 13.29 -0.90
CA PRO A 14 0.30 14.18 0.18
C PRO A 14 -0.88 13.64 1.02
N GLN A 15 -1.65 12.70 0.46
CA GLN A 15 -2.81 12.10 1.08
C GLN A 15 -2.69 10.58 1.01
N MET A 16 -2.82 9.92 2.15
CA MET A 16 -2.91 8.46 2.24
C MET A 16 -4.38 8.06 2.35
N VAL A 17 -4.85 7.24 1.41
CA VAL A 17 -6.22 6.74 1.40
C VAL A 17 -6.25 5.32 1.97
N LEU A 18 -6.90 5.15 3.11
CA LEU A 18 -7.13 3.83 3.71
C LEU A 18 -8.55 3.37 3.42
N THR A 19 -8.69 2.12 2.98
CA THR A 19 -10.00 1.49 2.71
C THR A 19 -10.02 0.08 3.29
N CYS A 20 -11.10 -0.28 3.98
CA CYS A 20 -11.34 -1.63 4.45
C CYS A 20 -12.29 -2.36 3.50
N SER A 21 -11.80 -3.40 2.84
CA SER A 21 -12.60 -4.17 1.88
C SER A 21 -13.75 -4.97 2.52
N GLN A 22 -13.71 -5.19 3.85
CA GLN A 22 -14.72 -5.98 4.55
C GLN A 22 -15.86 -5.15 5.17
N CYS A 23 -15.53 -4.01 5.79
CA CYS A 23 -16.56 -3.15 6.41
C CYS A 23 -16.87 -1.89 5.58
N GLY A 24 -16.17 -1.67 4.46
CA GLY A 24 -16.36 -0.50 3.59
C GLY A 24 -15.84 0.82 4.16
N ARG A 25 -15.21 0.81 5.35
CA ARG A 25 -14.68 2.02 5.98
C ARG A 25 -13.60 2.64 5.10
N LYS A 26 -13.69 3.94 4.85
CA LYS A 26 -12.72 4.72 4.08
C LYS A 26 -12.28 5.95 4.84
N GLY A 27 -10.99 6.24 4.81
CA GLY A 27 -10.39 7.42 5.44
C GLY A 27 -9.33 8.04 4.55
N ARG A 28 -9.28 9.37 4.50
CA ARG A 28 -8.21 10.13 3.83
C ARG A 28 -7.42 10.86 4.91
N TYR A 29 -6.11 10.66 4.91
CA TYR A 29 -5.23 11.22 5.92
C TYR A 29 -4.14 12.04 5.25
N ASN A 30 -3.95 13.27 5.73
CA ASN A 30 -2.84 14.11 5.29
C ASN A 30 -1.53 13.58 5.87
N VAL A 31 -0.57 13.26 5.01
CA VAL A 31 0.66 12.56 5.40
C VAL A 31 1.57 13.45 6.24
N ALA A 32 1.65 14.75 5.94
CA ALA A 32 2.38 15.70 6.79
C ALA A 32 1.82 15.69 8.22
N ARG A 33 0.49 15.75 8.38
CA ARG A 33 -0.15 15.65 9.70
C ARG A 33 0.05 14.30 10.38
N LEU A 34 0.11 13.21 9.60
CA LEU A 34 0.40 11.90 10.15
C LEU A 34 1.83 11.84 10.71
N ILE A 35 2.81 12.38 9.97
CA ILE A 35 4.20 12.47 10.39
C ILE A 35 4.34 13.34 11.65
N GLU A 36 3.66 14.50 11.68
CA GLU A 36 3.67 15.38 12.87
C GLU A 36 3.11 14.67 14.11
N LYS A 37 2.05 13.86 13.96
CA LYS A 37 1.37 13.21 15.08
C LYS A 37 2.04 11.92 15.55
N HIS A 38 2.56 11.13 14.61
CA HIS A 38 3.03 9.76 14.87
C HIS A 38 4.54 9.58 14.68
N GLY A 39 5.22 10.58 14.13
CA GLY A 39 6.63 10.51 13.78
C GLY A 39 6.85 9.99 12.36
N ALA A 40 7.93 10.48 11.75
CA ALA A 40 8.37 10.10 10.40
C ALA A 40 8.73 8.60 10.28
N ASP A 41 9.26 8.02 11.35
CA ASP A 41 9.73 6.64 11.43
C ASP A 41 8.59 5.62 11.65
N MET A 42 7.35 6.08 11.88
CA MET A 42 6.23 5.15 12.09
C MET A 42 6.06 4.24 10.85
N PRO A 43 6.07 2.91 11.02
CA PRO A 43 5.79 1.99 9.94
C PRO A 43 4.35 2.17 9.43
N ILE A 44 4.17 2.23 8.11
CA ILE A 44 2.84 2.35 7.50
C ILE A 44 1.94 1.18 7.92
N ARG A 45 2.51 -0.03 8.02
CA ARG A 45 1.82 -1.23 8.51
C ARG A 45 1.27 -1.03 9.93
N ASP A 46 2.07 -0.48 10.82
CA ASP A 46 1.67 -0.23 12.21
C ASP A 46 0.59 0.86 12.28
N PHE A 47 0.69 1.90 11.45
CA PHE A 47 -0.36 2.89 11.32
C PHE A 47 -1.68 2.29 10.82
N ILE A 48 -1.65 1.46 9.77
CA ILE A 48 -2.85 0.74 9.29
C ILE A 48 -3.43 -0.15 10.40
N ASN A 49 -2.57 -0.88 11.12
CA ASN A 49 -2.99 -1.72 12.25
C ASN A 49 -3.66 -0.91 13.37
N LEU A 50 -3.15 0.30 13.67
CA LEU A 50 -3.72 1.23 14.64
C LEU A 50 -5.14 1.64 14.22
N ILE A 51 -5.32 2.09 12.97
CA ILE A 51 -6.65 2.48 12.45
C ILE A 51 -7.60 1.28 12.41
N GLY A 52 -7.08 0.10 12.08
CA GLY A 52 -7.82 -1.16 12.08
C GLY A 52 -8.27 -1.62 13.48
N GLN A 53 -7.77 -1.06 14.58
CA GLN A 53 -8.22 -1.42 15.93
C GLN A 53 -9.69 -1.06 16.15
N SER A 54 -10.16 0.00 15.51
CA SER A 54 -11.55 0.44 15.58
C SER A 54 -12.48 -0.30 14.59
N CYS A 55 -12.02 -1.38 13.94
CA CYS A 55 -12.85 -2.18 13.04
C CYS A 55 -13.54 -3.31 13.81
N GLU A 56 -14.87 -3.35 13.79
CA GLU A 56 -15.69 -4.41 14.39
C GLU A 56 -15.34 -5.82 13.85
N ARG A 57 -14.84 -5.89 12.60
CA ARG A 57 -14.47 -7.14 11.93
C ARG A 57 -13.09 -7.67 12.37
N ARG A 58 -12.34 -6.94 13.20
CA ARG A 58 -10.98 -7.35 13.64
C ARG A 58 -10.98 -8.64 14.44
N THR A 59 -12.00 -8.88 15.26
CA THR A 59 -12.10 -10.05 16.15
C THR A 59 -12.71 -11.28 15.46
N GLN A 60 -13.05 -11.18 14.17
CA GLN A 60 -13.65 -12.29 13.43
C GLN A 60 -12.67 -13.48 13.33
N LEU A 61 -13.19 -14.67 13.63
CA LEU A 61 -12.42 -15.92 13.61
C LEU A 61 -12.04 -16.33 12.18
N ARG A 62 -12.95 -16.13 11.22
CA ARG A 62 -12.74 -16.47 9.81
C ARG A 62 -11.86 -15.41 9.15
N GLU A 63 -10.71 -15.83 8.61
CA GLU A 63 -9.74 -14.94 7.98
C GLU A 63 -10.34 -14.05 6.88
N HIS A 64 -11.18 -14.61 6.02
CA HIS A 64 -11.85 -13.84 4.96
C HIS A 64 -12.89 -12.83 5.48
N GLN A 65 -13.24 -12.87 6.76
CA GLN A 65 -14.13 -11.90 7.40
C GLN A 65 -13.37 -10.91 8.29
N ARG A 66 -12.04 -11.05 8.43
CA ARG A 66 -11.21 -10.15 9.24
C ARG A 66 -11.01 -8.81 8.55
N CYS A 67 -10.74 -7.78 9.35
CA CYS A 67 -10.44 -6.44 8.87
C CYS A 67 -9.48 -6.46 7.67
N GLY A 68 -9.97 -6.04 6.50
CA GLY A 68 -9.20 -5.89 5.27
C GLY A 68 -8.76 -4.45 5.04
N LEU A 69 -8.38 -3.73 6.10
CA LEU A 69 -7.94 -2.35 5.99
C LEU A 69 -6.56 -2.32 5.31
N GLY A 70 -6.50 -1.61 4.19
CA GLY A 70 -5.28 -1.43 3.42
C GLY A 70 -5.24 -0.05 2.76
N CYS A 71 -4.13 0.21 2.07
CA CYS A 71 -3.92 1.41 1.29
C CYS A 71 -3.55 0.99 -0.13
N ASP A 72 -4.40 1.35 -1.09
CA ASP A 72 -4.25 0.96 -2.50
C ASP A 72 -3.02 1.62 -3.13
N ASP A 73 -2.71 2.85 -2.72
CA ASP A 73 -1.53 3.60 -3.16
C ASP A 73 -0.19 2.89 -2.84
N LEU A 74 -0.16 2.03 -1.82
CA LEU A 74 1.04 1.26 -1.47
C LEU A 74 1.39 0.22 -2.54
N ILE A 75 0.36 -0.33 -3.23
CA ILE A 75 0.57 -1.25 -4.35
C ILE A 75 1.35 -0.50 -5.44
N TYR A 76 0.92 0.71 -5.79
CA TYR A 76 1.54 1.48 -6.87
C TYR A 76 2.91 2.06 -6.50
N MET A 77 3.13 2.44 -5.23
CA MET A 77 4.41 3.02 -4.78
C MET A 77 5.53 1.99 -4.60
N PHE A 78 5.20 0.82 -4.06
CA PHE A 78 6.22 -0.12 -3.57
C PHE A 78 6.29 -1.42 -4.36
N THR A 79 5.35 -1.67 -5.27
CA THR A 79 5.52 -2.75 -6.24
C THR A 79 6.56 -2.29 -7.27
N PRO A 80 7.66 -3.05 -7.47
CA PRO A 80 8.56 -2.75 -8.57
C PRO A 80 7.77 -2.72 -9.87
N ARG A 81 8.09 -1.77 -10.76
CA ARG A 81 7.51 -1.75 -12.11
C ARG A 81 7.54 -3.17 -12.67
N PRO A 82 6.41 -3.69 -13.18
CA PRO A 82 6.37 -5.06 -13.67
C PRO A 82 7.47 -5.24 -14.72
N ALA A 83 8.16 -6.38 -14.69
CA ALA A 83 9.19 -6.75 -15.66
C ALA A 83 8.68 -6.80 -17.13
N ALA A 84 7.42 -6.45 -17.37
CA ALA A 84 6.84 -6.21 -18.69
C ALA A 84 7.55 -5.07 -19.45
N GLU A 85 8.30 -4.19 -18.78
CA GLU A 85 9.16 -3.22 -19.47
C GLU A 85 10.29 -3.93 -20.26
N GLY A 86 10.70 -5.14 -19.83
CA GLY A 86 11.57 -6.01 -20.63
C GLY A 86 10.84 -6.76 -21.76
N TYR A 87 9.52 -6.95 -21.66
CA TYR A 87 8.71 -7.57 -22.72
C TYR A 87 8.39 -6.57 -23.83
N ALA A 88 8.08 -5.30 -23.51
CA ALA A 88 7.85 -4.26 -24.51
C ALA A 88 9.10 -4.03 -25.39
N ASP A 89 10.28 -3.96 -24.76
CA ASP A 89 11.55 -3.81 -25.46
C ASP A 89 11.89 -5.04 -26.34
N GLN A 90 11.57 -6.27 -25.86
CA GLN A 90 11.70 -7.50 -26.66
C GLN A 90 10.74 -7.56 -27.86
N VAL A 91 9.51 -7.06 -27.70
CA VAL A 91 8.49 -7.08 -28.77
C VAL A 91 8.83 -6.06 -29.86
N GLU A 92 9.38 -4.88 -29.51
CA GLU A 92 9.82 -3.87 -30.49
C GLU A 92 11.05 -4.34 -31.28
N GLN A 93 12.01 -5.01 -30.62
CA GLN A 93 13.16 -5.61 -31.30
C GLN A 93 12.73 -6.75 -32.25
N GLN A 94 11.85 -7.65 -31.81
CA GLN A 94 11.33 -8.75 -32.63
C GLN A 94 10.48 -8.29 -33.84
N HIS A 95 9.84 -7.12 -33.77
CA HIS A 95 9.08 -6.56 -34.89
C HIS A 95 9.96 -5.87 -35.94
N SER A 96 11.17 -5.44 -35.57
CA SER A 96 12.16 -4.83 -36.48
C SER A 96 13.02 -5.87 -37.22
N GLU A 97 13.01 -7.13 -36.78
CA GLU A 97 13.80 -8.24 -37.34
C GLU A 97 12.99 -9.23 -38.19
N ARG A 98 11.72 -8.92 -38.54
CA ARG A 98 10.97 -9.70 -39.55
C ARG A 98 11.14 -9.08 -40.95
N PRO A 99 11.80 -9.76 -41.90
CA PRO A 99 11.76 -9.39 -43.32
C PRO A 99 10.38 -9.62 -43.96
#